data_AF-A0A9X5CSB9-F1
#
_entry.id   AF-A0A9X5CSB9-F1
#
_cell.length_a   1.000
_cell.length_b   1.000
_cell.length_c   1.000
_cell.angle_alpha   90.00
_cell.angle_beta   90.00
_cell.angle_gamma   90.00
#
_symmetry.space_group_name_H-M   'P 1'
#
loop_
_entity.id
_entity.type
_entity.pdbx_description
1 polymer ?
#
loop_
_entity_poly.entity_id
_entity_poly.type
_entity_poly.pdbx_seq_one_letter_code
_entity_poly.pdbx_strand_id
1 'polypeptide(L)'
;GLVAAQPKLAAAELTADDGGGWTLTLEEGGHRLAARWTGTDWTVTEGAVPVAVTGGWHGADTLTVDIAFLETPHRLRVTCVLTDRTFRAHWLTTPLVPWPLRALRAPRG
;
A
#
# COMPACT_ATOMS: atom_id res chain seq x y z
N GLY A 1 7.88 -10.72 -11.75
CA GLY A 1 7.64 -11.64 -10.63
C GLY A 1 7.17 -10.88 -9.40
N LEU A 2 6.18 -11.43 -8.70
CA LEU A 2 5.66 -10.92 -7.42
C LEU A 2 6.60 -11.37 -6.28
N VAL A 3 7.11 -10.44 -5.47
CA VAL A 3 7.75 -10.79 -4.19
C VAL A 3 7.00 -10.07 -3.08
N ALA A 4 6.05 -10.76 -2.46
CA ALA A 4 5.26 -10.22 -1.37
C ALA A 4 5.66 -10.89 -0.05
N ALA A 5 6.13 -10.10 0.91
CA ALA A 5 6.24 -10.54 2.31
C ALA A 5 4.85 -10.74 2.95
N GLN A 6 3.81 -10.17 2.35
CA GLN A 6 2.43 -10.32 2.77
C GLN A 6 1.76 -11.50 2.06
N PRO A 7 1.31 -12.55 2.79
CA PRO A 7 0.65 -13.68 2.16
C PRO A 7 -0.64 -13.28 1.44
N LYS A 8 -0.85 -13.84 0.24
CA LYS A 8 -2.05 -13.63 -0.60
C LYS A 8 -2.21 -12.24 -1.20
N LEU A 9 -1.25 -11.33 -1.02
CA LEU A 9 -1.20 -10.09 -1.79
C LEU A 9 -0.88 -10.44 -3.26
N ALA A 10 -1.83 -10.22 -4.15
CA ALA A 10 -1.78 -10.75 -5.51
C ALA A 10 -1.59 -9.68 -6.59
N ALA A 11 -2.12 -8.47 -6.37
CA ALA A 11 -2.00 -7.38 -7.34
C ALA A 11 -1.78 -6.02 -6.69
N ALA A 12 -1.16 -5.12 -7.46
CA ALA A 12 -1.05 -3.71 -7.17
C ALA A 12 -1.42 -2.93 -8.45
N GLU A 13 -2.43 -2.08 -8.35
CA GLU A 13 -2.93 -1.24 -9.44
C GLU A 13 -2.69 0.24 -9.08
N LEU A 14 -2.09 0.99 -9.99
CA LEU A 14 -1.82 2.41 -9.82
C LEU A 14 -2.73 3.22 -10.71
N THR A 15 -3.50 4.14 -10.13
CA THR A 15 -4.34 5.10 -10.87
C THR A 15 -3.94 6.52 -10.52
N ALA A 16 -3.86 7.38 -11.54
CA ALA A 16 -3.76 8.82 -11.35
C ALA A 16 -5.16 9.38 -11.11
N ASP A 17 -5.26 10.44 -10.31
CA ASP A 17 -6.46 11.24 -10.21
C ASP A 17 -6.32 12.57 -10.98
N ASP A 18 -7.47 13.20 -11.26
CA ASP A 18 -7.52 14.46 -12.01
C ASP A 18 -6.88 15.65 -11.25
N GLY A 19 -6.65 15.51 -9.94
CA GLY A 19 -6.02 16.50 -9.07
C GLY A 19 -4.50 16.33 -8.94
N GLY A 20 -3.88 15.42 -9.71
CA GLY A 20 -2.44 15.14 -9.67
C GLY A 20 -1.99 14.25 -8.52
N GLY A 21 -2.90 13.64 -7.80
CA GLY A 21 -2.63 12.57 -6.84
C GLY A 21 -2.66 11.18 -7.47
N TRP A 22 -2.36 10.20 -6.62
CA TRP A 22 -2.26 8.80 -7.01
C TRP A 22 -3.03 7.93 -6.03
N THR A 23 -3.52 6.80 -6.52
CA THR A 23 -4.07 5.73 -5.69
C THR A 23 -3.39 4.43 -6.05
N LEU A 24 -2.77 3.78 -5.06
CA LEU A 24 -2.27 2.42 -5.15
C LEU A 24 -3.32 1.50 -4.55
N THR A 25 -3.92 0.65 -5.36
CA THR A 25 -4.87 -0.36 -4.90
C THR A 25 -4.17 -1.70 -4.77
N LEU A 26 -4.09 -2.21 -3.55
CA LEU A 26 -3.56 -3.54 -3.23
C LEU A 26 -4.71 -4.55 -3.17
N GLU A 27 -4.61 -5.65 -3.92
CA GLU A 27 -5.57 -6.75 -3.89
C GLU A 27 -5.02 -7.94 -3.12
N GLU A 28 -5.73 -8.34 -2.07
CA GLU A 28 -5.36 -9.45 -1.21
C GLU A 28 -6.58 -10.35 -0.93
N GLY A 29 -6.57 -11.55 -1.51
CA GLY A 29 -7.58 -12.57 -1.26
C GLY A 29 -9.01 -12.07 -1.50
N GLY A 30 -9.23 -11.30 -2.56
CA GLY A 30 -10.53 -10.72 -2.91
C GLY A 30 -10.87 -9.43 -2.18
N HIS A 31 -10.01 -8.90 -1.32
CA HIS A 31 -10.17 -7.60 -0.67
C HIS A 31 -9.26 -6.55 -1.29
N ARG A 32 -9.74 -5.31 -1.38
CA ARG A 32 -8.99 -4.19 -1.93
C ARG A 32 -8.69 -3.17 -0.84
N LEU A 33 -7.43 -2.77 -0.73
CA LEU A 33 -6.99 -1.61 0.06
C LEU A 33 -6.57 -0.51 -0.91
N ALA A 34 -7.33 0.59 -0.94
CA ALA A 34 -6.96 1.77 -1.70
C ALA A 34 -6.12 2.71 -0.82
N ALA A 35 -4.88 2.96 -1.23
CA ALA A 35 -3.95 3.86 -0.56
C ALA A 35 -3.75 5.10 -1.44
N ARG A 36 -4.41 6.21 -1.09
CA ARG A 36 -4.38 7.47 -1.84
C ARG A 36 -3.36 8.43 -1.23
N TRP A 37 -2.61 9.13 -2.07
CA TRP A 37 -1.77 10.24 -1.65
C TRP A 37 -1.71 11.36 -2.71
N THR A 38 -1.39 12.56 -2.24
CA THR A 38 -1.21 13.75 -3.08
C THR A 38 0.12 14.40 -2.73
N GLY A 39 0.90 14.79 -3.74
CA GLY A 39 2.20 15.43 -3.54
C GLY A 39 3.21 14.53 -2.82
N THR A 40 4.14 15.15 -2.08
CA THR A 40 5.26 14.48 -1.40
C THR A 40 5.01 14.22 0.09
N ASP A 41 4.00 14.86 0.68
CA ASP A 41 3.69 14.73 2.10
C ASP A 41 2.84 13.49 2.39
N TRP A 42 2.69 13.17 3.68
CA TRP A 42 1.79 12.11 4.12
C TRP A 42 0.33 12.54 3.93
N THR A 43 -0.45 11.68 3.29
CA THR A 43 -1.90 11.83 3.10
C THR A 43 -2.63 10.73 3.87
N VAL A 44 -3.65 11.09 4.65
CA VAL A 44 -4.53 10.10 5.29
C VAL A 44 -5.61 9.66 4.30
N THR A 45 -5.72 8.35 4.10
CA THR A 45 -6.86 7.71 3.43
C THR A 45 -7.72 7.03 4.49
N GLU A 46 -8.91 7.59 4.69
CA GLU A 46 -9.93 7.04 5.57
C GLU A 46 -10.55 5.76 4.99
N GLY A 47 -11.21 4.97 5.84
CA GLY A 47 -11.97 3.81 5.40
C GLY A 47 -12.07 2.72 6.45
N ALA A 48 -12.40 1.50 6.01
CA ALA A 48 -12.48 0.35 6.90
C ALA A 48 -11.14 0.09 7.62
N VAL A 49 -10.02 0.29 6.91
CA VAL A 49 -8.65 0.27 7.42
C VAL A 49 -8.03 1.65 7.12
N PRO A 50 -7.98 2.55 8.12
CA PRO A 50 -7.40 3.87 7.90
C PRO A 50 -5.88 3.79 7.74
N VAL A 51 -5.34 4.45 6.72
CA VAL A 51 -3.91 4.44 6.42
C VAL A 51 -3.39 5.85 6.18
N ALA A 52 -2.16 6.12 6.59
CA ALA A 52 -1.39 7.25 6.07
C ALA A 52 -0.45 6.77 4.97
N VAL A 53 -0.36 7.54 3.89
CA VAL A 53 0.33 7.15 2.66
C VAL A 53 1.21 8.28 2.19
N THR A 54 2.44 7.96 1.80
CA THR A 54 3.30 8.84 0.99
C THR A 54 3.91 8.02 -0.12
N GLY A 55 4.12 8.61 -1.30
CA GLY A 55 4.69 7.93 -2.44
C GLY A 55 5.53 8.85 -3.29
N GLY A 56 6.59 8.31 -3.88
CA GLY A 56 7.54 9.05 -4.68
C GLY A 56 8.11 8.23 -5.82
N TRP A 57 8.31 8.90 -6.95
CA TRP A 57 8.95 8.34 -8.12
C TRP A 57 10.47 8.39 -7.98
N HIS A 58 11.13 7.31 -8.36
CA HIS A 58 12.57 7.23 -8.55
C HIS A 58 12.84 7.00 -10.03
N GLY A 59 13.24 8.07 -10.72
CA GLY A 59 13.33 8.04 -12.19
C GLY A 59 11.94 7.96 -12.85
N ALA A 60 11.88 7.38 -14.05
CA ALA A 60 10.68 7.41 -14.88
C ALA A 60 9.70 6.25 -14.65
N ASP A 61 10.14 5.14 -14.06
CA ASP A 61 9.39 3.88 -14.07
C ASP A 61 9.28 3.17 -12.72
N THR A 62 9.97 3.68 -11.69
CA THR A 62 9.98 3.07 -10.37
C THR A 62 9.24 3.95 -9.37
N LEU A 63 8.19 3.41 -8.76
CA LEU A 63 7.43 4.07 -7.70
C LEU A 63 7.69 3.37 -6.37
N THR A 64 7.93 4.13 -5.31
CA THR A 64 7.92 3.62 -3.93
C THR A 64 6.78 4.28 -3.16
N VAL A 65 5.98 3.48 -2.47
CA VAL A 65 4.86 3.93 -1.63
C VAL A 65 5.02 3.35 -0.23
N ASP A 66 4.99 4.21 0.78
CA ASP A 66 4.94 3.84 2.18
C ASP A 66 3.52 3.96 2.71
N ILE A 67 3.03 2.90 3.34
CA ILE A 67 1.69 2.78 3.88
C ILE A 67 1.80 2.48 5.38
N ALA A 68 1.34 3.40 6.22
CA ALA A 68 1.23 3.23 7.66
C ALA A 68 -0.22 2.93 8.04
N PHE A 69 -0.45 1.79 8.69
CA PHE A 69 -1.78 1.38 9.16
C PHE A 69 -2.09 2.09 10.48
N LEU A 70 -2.97 3.10 10.49
CA LEU A 70 -3.02 4.08 11.59
C LEU A 70 -3.46 3.54 12.95
N GLU A 71 -4.20 2.44 12.96
CA GLU A 71 -4.71 1.81 14.18
C GLU A 71 -3.78 0.69 14.69
N THR A 72 -2.62 0.47 14.04
CA THR A 72 -1.66 -0.57 14.42
C THR A 72 -0.21 -0.08 14.21
N PRO A 73 0.83 -0.78 14.69
CA PRO A 73 2.22 -0.33 14.45
C PRO A 73 2.75 -0.67 13.05
N HIS A 74 1.94 -1.28 12.18
CA HIS A 74 2.42 -1.90 10.94
C HIS A 74 2.65 -0.87 9.83
N ARG A 75 3.77 -1.03 9.11
CA ARG A 75 4.16 -0.20 7.98
C ARG A 75 4.61 -1.07 6.82
N LEU A 76 3.98 -0.88 5.67
CA LEU A 76 4.26 -1.60 4.44
C LEU A 76 4.88 -0.66 3.42
N ARG A 77 6.03 -1.04 2.87
CA ARG A 77 6.60 -0.41 1.68
C ARG A 77 6.26 -1.23 0.46
N VAL A 78 5.71 -0.59 -0.56
CA VAL A 78 5.46 -1.18 -1.87
C VAL A 78 6.32 -0.49 -2.90
N THR A 79 7.10 -1.27 -3.64
CA THR A 79 7.89 -0.78 -4.78
C THR A 79 7.32 -1.37 -6.05
N CYS A 80 6.94 -0.53 -7.00
CA CYS A 80 6.43 -0.91 -8.31
C CYS A 80 7.46 -0.54 -9.39
N VAL A 81 7.79 -1.49 -10.26
CA VAL A 81 8.58 -1.26 -11.48
C VAL A 81 7.63 -1.43 -12.66
N LEU A 82 7.26 -0.32 -13.29
CA LEU A 82 6.17 -0.28 -14.27
C LEU A 82 6.52 -0.96 -15.59
N THR A 83 7.76 -0.77 -16.05
CA THR A 83 8.32 -1.39 -17.26
C THR A 83 8.22 -2.91 -17.20
N ASP A 84 8.58 -3.50 -16.06
CA ASP A 84 8.52 -4.94 -15.84
C ASP A 84 7.13 -5.44 -15.39
N ARG A 85 6.19 -4.53 -15.10
CA ARG A 85 4.89 -4.81 -14.48
C ARG A 85 5.04 -5.68 -13.23
N THR A 86 5.97 -5.31 -12.37
CA THR A 86 6.23 -6.02 -11.12
C THR A 86 6.06 -5.11 -9.93
N PHE A 87 5.76 -5.72 -8.80
CA PHE A 87 5.83 -5.03 -7.53
C PHE A 87 6.39 -5.94 -6.44
N ARG A 88 6.95 -5.30 -5.42
CA ARG A 88 7.44 -5.93 -4.21
C ARG A 88 6.81 -5.28 -3.00
N ALA A 89 6.47 -6.08 -2.00
CA ALA A 89 5.91 -5.61 -0.75
C ALA A 89 6.81 -6.05 0.41
N HIS A 90 7.22 -5.08 1.23
CA HIS A 90 8.17 -5.25 2.33
C HIS A 90 7.64 -4.61 3.61
N TRP A 91 7.61 -5.36 4.71
CA TRP A 91 7.24 -4.84 6.01
C TRP A 91 8.40 -4.07 6.65
N LEU A 92 8.22 -2.76 6.88
CA LEU A 92 9.15 -1.95 7.67
C LEU A 92 9.03 -2.26 9.18
N THR A 93 7.84 -2.68 9.60
CA THR A 93 7.57 -3.28 10.91
C THR A 93 6.88 -4.62 10.69
N THR A 94 7.62 -5.72 10.85
CA THR A 94 7.12 -7.07 10.57
C THR A 94 5.99 -7.45 11.53
N PRO A 95 4.80 -7.80 11.02
CA PRO A 95 3.72 -8.35 11.84
C PRO A 95 4.17 -9.65 12.54
N LEU A 96 3.85 -9.81 13.83
CA LEU A 96 4.11 -11.06 14.56
C LEU A 96 3.34 -12.25 13.97
N VAL A 97 2.17 -11.97 13.40
CA VAL A 97 1.32 -12.93 12.68
C VAL A 97 0.98 -12.29 11.34
N PRO A 98 1.04 -13.03 10.22
CA PRO A 98 0.74 -12.48 8.90
C PRO A 98 -0.77 -12.30 8.71
N TRP A 99 -1.34 -11.32 9.42
CA TRP A 99 -2.74 -10.94 9.30
C TRP A 99 -3.02 -10.37 7.91
N PRO A 100 -4.20 -10.64 7.32
CA PRO A 100 -4.58 -9.98 6.08
C PRO A 100 -4.63 -8.46 6.29
N LEU A 101 -4.32 -7.68 5.25
CA LEU A 101 -4.28 -6.21 5.30
C LEU A 101 -5.58 -5.62 5.86
N ARG A 102 -6.73 -6.21 5.51
CA ARG A 102 -8.06 -5.78 6.01
C ARG A 102 -8.21 -5.86 7.54
N ALA A 103 -7.37 -6.64 8.21
CA ALA A 103 -7.38 -6.85 9.66
C ALA A 103 -6.39 -5.95 10.40
N LEU A 104 -5.58 -5.16 9.71
CA LEU A 104 -4.62 -4.21 10.30
C LEU A 104 -5.32 -2.92 10.74
N ARG A 105 -6.32 -3.09 11.59
CA ARG A 105 -7.22 -2.08 12.13
C ARG A 105 -7.60 -2.47 13.56
N ALA A 106 -8.14 -1.53 14.31
CA ALA A 106 -8.77 -1.82 15.59
C ALA A 106 -9.89 -2.85 15.41
N PRO A 107 -10.02 -3.83 16.32
CA PRO A 107 -11.19 -4.69 16.40
C PRO A 107 -12.45 -3.82 16.49
N ARG A 108 -13.48 -4.17 15.72
CA ARG A 108 -14.81 -3.57 15.86
C ARG A 108 -15.73 -4.66 16.40
N GLY A 109 -16.50 -4.30 17.43
CA GLY A 109 -17.53 -5.17 18.03
C GLY A 109 -18.75 -5.32 17.14
#